data_AF-A0A444Y468-F1
#
_entry.id   AF-A0A444Y468-F1
#
_cell.length_a   1.000
_cell.length_b   1.000
_cell.length_c   1.000
_cell.angle_alpha   90.00
_cell.angle_beta   90.00
_cell.angle_gamma   90.00
#
_symmetry.space_group_name_H-M   'P 1'
#
loop_
_entity.id
_entity.type
_entity.pdbx_description
1 polymer ?
#
loop_
_entity_poly.entity_id
_entity_poly.type
_entity_poly.pdbx_seq_one_letter_code
_entity_poly.pdbx_strand_id
1 'polypeptide(L)'
;MENHTESTTVSHSSSELGNHSDLTVHVFNSSSELLEKLHQRWSTVEKKPYPAMYSSIYGGIILDPAMMVIPIDDHMVHRGHGVFDTAIILDGYLYELDVHLDRILRSAAKAKISLPFPQSTLRSILIQLTAVSKCKKGTLRYWLSAGPGNFLLSSSGCPTPAFYAVVIDDDFSQCKEGVKVITSTVAMKPPLFATMKNVNYLPNVLSVMEAEEKGAFASIWVDEAGYIAEGPNVNVAFITKEKELLMPLFDSILHGCTAKRLLELAPRLVEQGILKGVTIKNVTVEEAKGAAEMMYVGSTLPLLPIIMWDDQPIGKGQVGELTMALSDLLWNDMVAGPDTKRIPVPYIE
;
A
#
# COMPACT_ATOMS: atom_id res chain seq x y z
N MET A 1 -49.05 -44.33 -39.23
CA MET A 1 -48.10 -44.72 -38.18
C MET A 1 -46.75 -44.16 -38.60
N GLU A 2 -46.50 -42.86 -38.41
CA GLU A 2 -46.03 -42.23 -37.15
C GLU A 2 -44.75 -42.95 -36.66
N ASN A 3 -43.59 -42.32 -36.46
CA ASN A 3 -43.31 -40.94 -36.07
C ASN A 3 -41.93 -40.47 -36.56
N HIS A 4 -41.85 -39.15 -36.76
CA HIS A 4 -40.64 -38.35 -36.89
C HIS A 4 -39.88 -38.29 -35.56
N THR A 5 -38.54 -38.32 -35.60
CA THR A 5 -37.68 -37.97 -34.47
C THR A 5 -37.06 -36.61 -34.73
N GLU A 6 -37.39 -35.67 -33.84
CA GLU A 6 -37.05 -34.25 -33.90
C GLU A 6 -35.63 -33.93 -33.43
N SER A 7 -35.17 -32.81 -33.99
CA SER A 7 -33.99 -32.02 -33.70
C SER A 7 -33.85 -31.66 -32.21
N THR A 8 -32.64 -31.84 -31.67
CA THR A 8 -32.25 -31.41 -30.32
C THR A 8 -31.87 -29.93 -30.34
N THR A 9 -32.83 -29.06 -30.02
CA THR A 9 -32.57 -27.65 -29.71
C THR A 9 -32.10 -27.53 -28.25
N VAL A 10 -30.93 -26.94 -28.09
CA VAL A 10 -30.37 -26.54 -26.78
C VAL A 10 -31.25 -25.42 -26.22
N SER A 11 -32.09 -25.74 -25.25
CA SER A 11 -32.84 -24.76 -24.46
C SER A 11 -31.85 -23.99 -23.59
N HIS A 12 -31.70 -22.69 -23.86
CA HIS A 12 -31.17 -21.77 -22.85
C HIS A 12 -32.20 -21.69 -21.73
N SER A 13 -31.95 -22.41 -20.65
CA SER A 13 -32.64 -22.19 -19.38
C SER A 13 -32.23 -20.81 -18.86
N SER A 14 -33.10 -19.83 -19.09
CA SER A 14 -33.13 -18.58 -18.35
C SER A 14 -33.34 -18.92 -16.87
N SER A 15 -32.26 -18.94 -16.10
CA SER A 15 -32.31 -19.10 -14.65
C SER A 15 -32.96 -17.86 -14.05
N GLU A 16 -34.25 -18.01 -13.75
CA GLU A 16 -35.03 -17.38 -12.68
C GLU A 16 -34.31 -16.28 -11.89
N LEU A 17 -34.45 -15.04 -12.36
CA LEU A 17 -34.54 -13.87 -11.48
C LEU A 17 -35.74 -14.12 -10.56
N GLY A 18 -35.48 -14.68 -9.39
CA GLY A 18 -36.50 -14.97 -8.38
C GLY A 18 -37.34 -13.73 -8.10
N ASN A 19 -38.65 -13.94 -7.94
CA ASN A 19 -39.64 -12.95 -7.54
C ASN A 19 -39.05 -11.93 -6.55
N HIS A 20 -38.88 -10.69 -6.99
CA HIS A 20 -38.56 -9.55 -6.13
C HIS A 20 -39.76 -9.29 -5.21
N SER A 21 -39.86 -10.04 -4.11
CA SER A 21 -40.70 -9.68 -2.97
C SER A 21 -40.33 -8.27 -2.55
N ASP A 22 -41.33 -7.40 -2.33
CA ASP A 22 -41.24 -6.00 -1.92
C ASP A 22 -40.08 -5.72 -0.94
N LEU A 23 -38.88 -5.47 -1.47
CA LEU A 23 -37.72 -5.10 -0.66
C LEU A 23 -37.92 -3.66 -0.23
N THR A 24 -38.51 -3.46 0.94
CA THR A 24 -38.63 -2.15 1.56
C THR A 24 -37.28 -1.80 2.20
N VAL A 25 -36.66 -0.71 1.73
CA VAL A 25 -35.41 -0.20 2.32
C VAL A 25 -35.72 0.40 3.69
N HIS A 26 -35.02 -0.09 4.71
CA HIS A 26 -35.20 0.39 6.08
C HIS A 26 -34.79 1.86 6.22
N VAL A 27 -35.63 2.68 6.86
CA VAL A 27 -35.35 4.08 7.17
C VAL A 27 -35.01 4.19 8.66
N PHE A 28 -33.78 4.60 8.96
CA PHE A 28 -33.37 4.89 10.34
C PHE A 28 -33.97 6.23 10.77
N ASN A 29 -34.75 6.20 11.85
CA ASN A 29 -35.42 7.42 12.35
C ASN A 29 -34.65 8.08 13.50
N SER A 30 -33.58 7.45 13.99
CA SER A 30 -32.73 8.01 15.05
C SER A 30 -31.26 7.62 14.89
N SER A 31 -30.37 8.42 15.47
CA SER A 31 -28.94 8.11 15.54
C SER A 31 -28.62 6.89 16.41
N SER A 32 -29.39 6.66 17.48
CA SER A 32 -29.23 5.51 18.37
C SER A 32 -29.49 4.19 17.65
N GLU A 33 -30.56 4.12 16.85
CA GLU A 33 -30.90 2.95 16.05
C GLU A 33 -29.79 2.61 15.04
N LEU A 34 -29.20 3.63 14.40
CA LEU A 34 -28.08 3.44 13.49
C LEU A 34 -26.82 2.95 14.24
N LEU A 35 -26.53 3.53 15.41
CA LEU A 35 -25.37 3.18 16.23
C LEU A 35 -25.45 1.73 16.72
N GLU A 36 -26.62 1.29 17.19
CA GLU A 36 -26.85 -0.11 17.58
C GLU A 36 -26.55 -1.06 16.42
N LYS A 37 -26.99 -0.72 15.21
CA LYS A 37 -26.72 -1.54 14.02
C LYS A 37 -25.24 -1.55 13.64
N LEU A 38 -24.53 -0.43 13.80
CA LEU A 38 -23.08 -0.38 13.60
C LEU A 38 -22.36 -1.25 14.63
N HIS A 39 -22.75 -1.21 15.91
CA HIS A 39 -22.17 -2.06 16.96
C HIS A 39 -22.44 -3.55 16.72
N GLN A 40 -23.64 -3.91 16.26
CA GLN A 40 -23.97 -5.30 15.91
C GLN A 40 -23.01 -5.86 14.86
N ARG A 41 -22.64 -5.08 13.82
CA ARG A 41 -21.66 -5.50 12.82
C ARG A 41 -20.30 -5.86 13.42
N TRP A 42 -19.87 -5.14 14.46
CA TRP A 42 -18.59 -5.38 15.13
C TRP A 42 -18.65 -6.41 16.24
N SER A 43 -19.85 -6.82 16.68
CA SER A 43 -20.03 -7.83 17.72
C SER A 43 -19.57 -9.23 17.32
N THR A 44 -19.52 -9.51 16.01
CA THR A 44 -19.10 -10.80 15.44
C THR A 44 -17.61 -10.86 15.09
N VAL A 45 -16.87 -9.77 15.25
CA VAL A 45 -15.44 -9.68 14.91
C VAL A 45 -14.61 -9.97 16.16
N GLU A 46 -14.02 -11.16 16.24
CA GLU A 46 -13.25 -11.62 17.42
C GLU A 46 -12.01 -10.76 17.70
N LYS A 47 -11.20 -10.48 16.68
CA LYS A 47 -10.02 -9.60 16.78
C LYS A 47 -10.25 -8.32 15.98
N LYS A 48 -10.33 -7.18 16.68
CA LYS A 48 -10.42 -5.86 16.05
C LYS A 48 -9.01 -5.41 15.62
N PRO A 49 -8.71 -5.34 14.31
CA PRO A 49 -7.34 -5.05 13.83
C PRO A 49 -6.98 -3.56 13.90
N TYR A 50 -7.95 -2.68 14.17
CA TYR A 50 -7.77 -1.23 14.16
C TYR A 50 -7.95 -0.69 15.58
N PRO A 51 -6.88 -0.63 16.40
CA PRO A 51 -6.97 -0.20 17.80
C PRO A 51 -7.31 1.30 17.96
N ALA A 52 -6.98 2.14 16.99
CA ALA A 52 -7.26 3.57 17.06
C ALA A 52 -7.30 4.24 15.68
N MET A 53 -8.18 5.24 15.54
CA MET A 53 -8.24 6.13 14.38
C MET A 53 -8.26 7.59 14.84
N TYR A 54 -7.49 8.48 14.22
CA TYR A 54 -7.68 9.92 14.33
C TYR A 54 -8.51 10.45 13.16
N SER A 55 -9.37 11.42 13.44
CA SER A 55 -10.12 12.16 12.43
C SER A 55 -10.11 13.64 12.76
N SER A 56 -9.64 14.48 11.83
CA SER A 56 -9.70 15.94 11.98
C SER A 56 -11.12 16.49 11.89
N ILE A 57 -12.07 15.73 11.33
CA ILE A 57 -13.49 16.11 11.28
C ILE A 57 -14.08 16.15 12.70
N TYR A 58 -13.73 15.17 13.52
CA TYR A 58 -14.14 15.11 14.92
C TYR A 58 -13.14 15.78 15.87
N GLY A 59 -11.91 16.04 15.39
CA GLY A 59 -10.84 16.65 16.19
C GLY A 59 -10.27 15.73 17.28
N GLY A 60 -10.31 14.40 17.08
CA GLY A 60 -9.97 13.46 18.15
C GLY A 60 -9.62 12.04 17.70
N ILE A 61 -9.15 11.25 18.67
CA ILE A 61 -8.85 9.82 18.52
C ILE A 61 -10.09 9.00 18.90
N ILE A 62 -10.45 8.07 18.04
CA ILE A 62 -11.60 7.18 18.11
C ILE A 62 -11.06 5.78 18.40
N LEU A 63 -11.56 5.17 19.46
CA LEU A 63 -11.20 3.80 19.85
C LEU A 63 -12.29 2.79 19.51
N ASP A 64 -13.52 3.24 19.27
CA ASP A 64 -14.63 2.40 18.86
C ASP A 64 -14.58 2.19 17.33
N PRO A 65 -14.32 0.96 16.84
CA PRO A 65 -14.27 0.70 15.40
C PRO A 65 -15.58 0.98 14.67
N ALA A 66 -16.72 0.94 15.36
CA ALA A 66 -18.01 1.32 14.76
C ALA A 66 -18.08 2.80 14.37
N MET A 67 -17.26 3.63 15.01
CA MET A 67 -17.18 5.07 14.78
C MET A 67 -15.99 5.48 13.91
N MET A 68 -15.22 4.51 13.41
CA MET A 68 -14.13 4.75 12.45
C MET A 68 -14.70 4.96 11.05
N VAL A 69 -15.31 6.13 10.82
CA VAL A 69 -16.04 6.47 9.60
C VAL A 69 -15.45 7.70 8.92
N ILE A 70 -15.63 7.77 7.60
CA ILE A 70 -15.30 8.93 6.77
C ILE A 70 -16.60 9.46 6.15
N PRO A 71 -16.82 10.78 6.14
CA PRO A 71 -18.00 11.37 5.49
C PRO A 71 -18.09 10.99 4.01
N ILE A 72 -19.28 10.63 3.54
CA ILE A 72 -19.50 10.22 2.13
C ILE A 72 -19.25 11.37 1.14
N ASP A 73 -19.41 12.61 1.60
CA ASP A 73 -19.18 13.85 0.87
C ASP A 73 -17.72 14.33 0.93
N ASP A 74 -16.84 13.56 1.58
CA ASP A 74 -15.40 13.77 1.49
C ASP A 74 -14.89 13.43 0.08
N HIS A 75 -14.25 14.39 -0.58
CA HIS A 75 -13.80 14.26 -1.97
C HIS A 75 -12.81 13.11 -2.19
N MET A 76 -12.10 12.65 -1.16
CA MET A 76 -11.27 11.45 -1.26
C MET A 76 -12.11 10.20 -1.56
N VAL A 77 -13.34 10.11 -1.03
CA VAL A 77 -14.23 8.94 -1.17
C VAL A 77 -14.83 8.86 -2.57
N HIS A 78 -15.37 9.97 -3.07
CA HIS A 78 -16.15 9.95 -4.32
C HIS A 78 -15.44 10.58 -5.52
N ARG A 79 -14.24 11.15 -5.34
CA ARG A 79 -13.38 11.68 -6.43
C ARG A 79 -11.95 11.15 -6.43
N GLY A 80 -11.53 10.47 -5.36
CA GLY A 80 -10.12 10.09 -5.21
C GLY A 80 -9.17 11.28 -4.98
N HIS A 81 -9.69 12.45 -4.56
CA HIS A 81 -8.89 13.65 -4.28
C HIS A 81 -8.26 13.59 -2.88
N GLY A 82 -7.38 12.60 -2.71
CA GLY A 82 -6.66 12.35 -1.47
C GLY A 82 -5.29 11.73 -1.70
N VAL A 83 -4.41 11.92 -0.71
CA VAL A 83 -3.09 11.31 -0.64
C VAL A 83 -2.92 10.57 0.67
N PHE A 84 -2.00 9.61 0.71
CA PHE A 84 -1.77 8.82 1.90
C PHE A 84 -0.32 8.40 2.04
N ASP A 85 0.06 8.02 3.25
CA ASP A 85 1.33 7.37 3.52
C ASP A 85 1.21 6.36 4.66
N THR A 86 2.25 5.59 4.92
CA THR A 86 2.28 4.53 5.93
C THR A 86 3.68 4.43 6.51
N ALA A 87 3.77 4.60 7.83
CA ALA A 87 4.98 4.34 8.61
C ALA A 87 4.84 3.00 9.34
N ILE A 88 5.98 2.38 9.67
CA ILE A 88 6.03 1.12 10.40
C ILE A 88 6.10 1.39 11.90
N ILE A 89 5.35 0.62 12.67
CA ILE A 89 5.47 0.51 14.12
C ILE A 89 6.22 -0.80 14.41
N LEU A 90 7.38 -0.72 15.04
CA LEU A 90 8.17 -1.90 15.41
C LEU A 90 8.86 -1.67 16.75
N ASP A 91 8.69 -2.62 17.67
CA ASP A 91 9.23 -2.61 19.04
C ASP A 91 8.96 -1.30 19.80
N GLY A 92 7.83 -0.66 19.51
CA GLY A 92 7.44 0.61 20.13
C GLY A 92 8.05 1.87 19.50
N TYR A 93 8.63 1.75 18.30
CA TYR A 93 9.18 2.87 17.53
C TYR A 93 8.41 3.07 16.23
N LEU A 94 8.27 4.33 15.81
CA LEU A 94 7.85 4.68 14.46
C LEU A 94 9.09 4.82 13.57
N TYR A 95 9.24 3.93 12.61
CA TYR A 95 10.40 3.89 11.70
C TYR A 95 10.20 4.83 10.49
N GLU A 96 11.20 5.67 10.24
CA GLU A 96 11.27 6.68 9.19
C GLU A 96 10.06 7.63 9.07
N LEU A 97 9.31 7.83 10.17
CA LEU A 97 8.09 8.65 10.18
C LEU A 97 8.29 10.03 9.55
N ASP A 98 9.40 10.72 9.87
CA ASP A 98 9.66 12.06 9.32
C ASP A 98 9.87 12.02 7.79
N VAL A 99 10.51 10.96 7.26
CA VAL A 99 10.69 10.75 5.81
C VAL A 99 9.35 10.49 5.12
N HIS A 100 8.48 9.70 5.75
CA HIS A 100 7.13 9.43 5.28
C HIS A 100 6.22 10.68 5.36
N LEU A 101 6.34 11.50 6.40
CA LEU A 101 5.68 12.81 6.52
C LEU A 101 6.10 13.73 5.38
N ASP A 102 7.40 13.87 5.12
CA ASP A 102 7.86 14.72 4.02
C ASP A 102 7.31 14.24 2.66
N ARG A 103 7.17 12.93 2.47
CA ARG A 103 6.60 12.36 1.23
C ARG A 103 5.11 12.61 1.09
N ILE A 104 4.30 12.49 2.16
CA ILE A 104 2.88 12.82 2.07
C ILE A 104 2.68 14.30 1.78
N LEU A 105 3.50 15.20 2.35
CA LEU A 105 3.41 16.63 2.12
C LEU A 105 3.74 17.01 0.67
N ARG A 106 4.78 16.39 0.09
CA ARG A 106 5.06 16.52 -1.36
C ARG A 106 3.90 15.98 -2.21
N SER A 107 3.31 14.86 -1.80
CA SER A 107 2.14 14.29 -2.50
C SER A 107 0.93 15.22 -2.43
N ALA A 108 0.66 15.80 -1.26
CA ALA A 108 -0.43 16.77 -1.05
C ALA A 108 -0.22 18.03 -1.90
N ALA A 109 1.00 18.55 -1.96
CA ALA A 109 1.34 19.68 -2.82
C ALA A 109 1.08 19.37 -4.31
N LYS A 110 1.51 18.19 -4.81
CA LYS A 110 1.20 17.73 -6.17
C LYS A 110 -0.31 17.60 -6.43
N ALA A 111 -1.05 17.10 -5.43
CA ALA A 111 -2.50 16.96 -5.47
C ALA A 111 -3.27 18.28 -5.23
N LYS A 112 -2.57 19.38 -4.96
CA LYS A 112 -3.17 20.68 -4.59
C LYS A 112 -4.10 20.58 -3.37
N ILE A 113 -3.72 19.78 -2.38
CA ILE A 113 -4.42 19.64 -1.10
C ILE A 113 -3.69 20.52 -0.08
N SER A 114 -4.39 21.52 0.45
CA SER A 114 -3.91 22.34 1.56
C SER A 114 -3.80 21.51 2.84
N LEU A 115 -2.91 21.91 3.75
CA LEU A 115 -2.75 21.20 5.01
C LEU A 115 -3.76 21.72 6.05
N PRO A 116 -4.49 20.84 6.76
CA PRO A 116 -5.35 21.28 7.86
C PRO A 116 -4.55 21.74 9.08
N PHE A 117 -3.30 21.27 9.21
CA PHE A 117 -2.41 21.60 10.31
C PHE A 117 -0.95 21.74 9.84
N PRO A 118 -0.09 22.46 10.58
CA PRO A 118 1.35 22.44 10.36
C PRO A 118 1.93 21.01 10.45
N GLN A 119 3.05 20.77 9.76
CA GLN A 119 3.75 19.48 9.78
C GLN A 119 4.06 18.97 11.20
N SER A 120 4.48 19.87 12.10
CA SER A 120 4.75 19.54 13.51
C SER A 120 3.52 19.02 14.25
N THR A 121 2.35 19.59 13.97
CA THR A 121 1.07 19.14 14.53
C THR A 121 0.67 17.78 13.97
N LEU A 122 0.78 17.57 12.65
CA LEU A 122 0.51 16.27 12.03
C LEU A 122 1.39 15.17 12.64
N ARG A 123 2.70 15.45 12.79
CA ARG A 123 3.65 14.55 13.44
C ARG A 123 3.24 14.24 14.89
N SER A 124 2.86 15.25 15.66
CA SER A 124 2.43 15.08 17.05
C SER A 124 1.16 14.22 17.16
N ILE A 125 0.16 14.46 16.29
CA ILE A 125 -1.06 13.64 16.21
C ILE A 125 -0.71 12.18 15.95
N LEU A 126 0.16 11.91 14.98
CA LEU A 126 0.57 10.55 14.61
C LEU A 126 1.25 9.81 15.77
N ILE A 127 2.17 10.46 16.49
CA ILE A 127 2.84 9.87 17.65
C ILE A 127 1.84 9.60 18.80
N GLN A 128 0.96 10.55 19.10
CA GLN A 128 -0.05 10.39 20.16
C GLN A 128 -1.05 9.29 19.81
N LEU A 129 -1.49 9.22 18.56
CA LEU A 129 -2.36 8.16 18.06
C LEU A 129 -1.71 6.78 18.26
N THR A 130 -0.44 6.62 17.88
CA THR A 130 0.28 5.36 18.10
C THR A 130 0.41 5.03 19.59
N ALA A 131 0.71 6.00 20.45
CA ALA A 131 0.79 5.76 21.89
C ALA A 131 -0.55 5.29 22.48
N VAL A 132 -1.65 5.97 22.15
CA VAL A 132 -3.01 5.64 22.60
C VAL A 132 -3.46 4.27 22.10
N SER A 133 -3.03 3.86 20.90
CA SER A 133 -3.37 2.56 20.34
C SER A 133 -2.76 1.37 21.10
N LYS A 134 -1.72 1.59 21.91
CA LYS A 134 -0.90 0.56 22.59
C LYS A 134 -0.25 -0.47 21.65
N CYS A 135 -0.41 -0.32 20.34
CA CYS A 135 0.20 -1.17 19.32
C CYS A 135 1.70 -0.93 19.29
N LYS A 136 2.50 -1.98 19.53
CA LYS A 136 3.97 -1.94 19.46
C LYS A 136 4.54 -2.56 18.18
N LYS A 137 3.71 -3.26 17.42
CA LYS A 137 4.05 -3.89 16.14
C LYS A 137 2.86 -3.78 15.19
N GLY A 138 3.07 -3.17 14.04
CA GLY A 138 2.00 -2.92 13.07
C GLY A 138 2.34 -1.76 12.14
N THR A 139 1.30 -1.07 11.65
CA THR A 139 1.48 0.07 10.76
C THR A 139 0.67 1.28 11.21
N LEU A 140 1.20 2.46 10.94
CA LEU A 140 0.49 3.73 11.08
C LEU A 140 0.22 4.28 9.68
N ARG A 141 -1.02 4.20 9.23
CA ARG A 141 -1.44 4.70 7.91
C ARG A 141 -2.23 5.99 8.06
N TYR A 142 -2.01 6.96 7.19
CA TYR A 142 -2.64 8.27 7.30
C TYR A 142 -2.88 8.92 5.95
N TRP A 143 -3.90 9.77 5.89
CA TRP A 143 -4.45 10.37 4.68
C TRP A 143 -4.62 11.87 4.85
N LEU A 144 -4.37 12.60 3.77
CA LEU A 144 -4.80 13.99 3.58
C LEU A 144 -5.83 14.02 2.45
N SER A 145 -6.98 14.60 2.71
CA SER A 145 -8.06 14.78 1.74
C SER A 145 -8.33 16.26 1.48
N ALA A 146 -8.83 16.58 0.29
CA ALA A 146 -9.47 17.88 0.02
C ALA A 146 -10.64 18.17 0.98
N GLY A 147 -11.22 17.13 1.59
CA GLY A 147 -12.20 17.20 2.68
C GLY A 147 -13.66 17.09 2.21
N PRO A 148 -14.61 17.11 3.17
CA PRO A 148 -16.05 17.16 2.88
C PRO A 148 -16.45 18.38 2.06
N GLY A 149 -17.48 18.25 1.23
CA GLY A 149 -17.96 19.34 0.40
C GLY A 149 -19.17 18.94 -0.45
N ASN A 150 -19.37 19.62 -1.57
CA ASN A 150 -20.39 19.20 -2.53
C ASN A 150 -19.85 18.09 -3.46
N PHE A 151 -20.74 17.40 -4.16
CA PHE A 151 -20.38 16.32 -5.09
C PHE A 151 -19.90 16.82 -6.47
N LEU A 152 -19.43 18.06 -6.62
CA LEU A 152 -18.87 18.53 -7.89
C LEU A 152 -17.40 18.09 -8.04
N LEU A 153 -16.78 18.40 -9.18
CA LEU A 153 -15.36 18.11 -9.42
C LEU A 153 -14.42 19.13 -8.74
N SER A 154 -14.90 20.37 -8.56
CA SER A 154 -14.07 21.43 -7.99
C SER A 154 -13.95 21.27 -6.48
N SER A 155 -12.72 21.26 -5.96
CA SER A 155 -12.44 21.29 -4.53
C SER A 155 -12.73 22.66 -3.89
N SER A 156 -13.11 23.68 -4.67
CA SER A 156 -13.56 24.97 -4.13
C SER A 156 -14.83 24.85 -3.28
N GLY A 157 -15.58 23.76 -3.45
CA GLY A 157 -16.74 23.42 -2.62
C GLY A 157 -16.39 22.73 -1.30
N CYS A 158 -15.11 22.42 -1.06
CA CYS A 158 -14.63 21.81 0.18
C CYS A 158 -14.08 22.92 1.09
N PRO A 159 -14.77 23.28 2.19
CA PRO A 159 -14.37 24.41 3.03
C PRO A 159 -13.04 24.17 3.76
N THR A 160 -12.73 22.93 4.12
CA THR A 160 -11.53 22.56 4.88
C THR A 160 -10.99 21.20 4.45
N PRO A 161 -9.67 21.05 4.25
CA PRO A 161 -9.05 19.74 4.05
C PRO A 161 -9.20 18.88 5.30
N ALA A 162 -9.13 17.57 5.13
CA ALA A 162 -9.23 16.61 6.23
C ALA A 162 -7.95 15.78 6.40
N PHE A 163 -7.65 15.41 7.64
CA PHE A 163 -6.57 14.51 8.01
C PHE A 163 -7.12 13.34 8.80
N TYR A 164 -6.83 12.13 8.31
CA TYR A 164 -7.22 10.88 8.94
C TYR A 164 -5.99 10.04 9.20
N ALA A 165 -5.98 9.26 10.28
CA ALA A 165 -4.92 8.30 10.54
C ALA A 165 -5.49 7.08 11.24
N VAL A 166 -4.95 5.90 10.96
CA VAL A 166 -5.36 4.62 11.56
C VAL A 166 -4.11 3.86 11.94
N VAL A 167 -4.09 3.35 13.16
CA VAL A 167 -3.15 2.31 13.55
C VAL A 167 -3.76 0.96 13.19
N ILE A 168 -2.97 0.12 12.55
CA ILE A 168 -3.34 -1.23 12.15
C ILE A 168 -2.41 -2.17 12.90
N ASP A 169 -2.98 -2.95 13.83
CA ASP A 169 -2.28 -4.05 14.50
C ASP A 169 -2.04 -5.15 13.47
N ASP A 170 -0.77 -5.44 13.23
CA ASP A 170 -0.34 -6.43 12.27
C ASP A 170 1.00 -7.02 12.70
N ASP A 171 1.19 -8.30 12.41
CA ASP A 171 2.42 -9.00 12.70
C ASP A 171 3.16 -9.27 11.39
N PHE A 172 4.29 -8.60 11.20
CA PHE A 172 5.16 -8.81 10.04
C PHE A 172 6.55 -9.26 10.49
N SER A 173 7.17 -10.06 9.64
CA SER A 173 8.53 -10.59 9.84
C SER A 173 9.29 -10.53 8.52
N GLN A 174 10.62 -10.71 8.58
CA GLN A 174 11.40 -10.88 7.36
C GLN A 174 10.89 -12.07 6.56
N CYS A 175 10.54 -11.84 5.30
CA CYS A 175 10.21 -12.94 4.40
C CYS A 175 11.50 -13.58 3.88
N LYS A 176 11.59 -14.91 4.00
CA LYS A 176 12.72 -15.71 3.51
C LYS A 176 12.36 -16.59 2.33
N GLU A 177 11.08 -16.58 1.95
CA GLU A 177 10.54 -17.39 0.85
C GLU A 177 10.45 -16.55 -0.41
N GLY A 178 10.72 -17.19 -1.55
CA GLY A 178 10.64 -16.55 -2.85
C GLY A 178 9.25 -16.60 -3.42
N VAL A 179 8.85 -15.54 -4.11
CA VAL A 179 7.54 -15.47 -4.78
C VAL A 179 7.66 -15.49 -6.31
N LYS A 180 6.54 -15.87 -6.94
CA LYS A 180 6.31 -15.74 -8.38
C LYS A 180 5.67 -14.38 -8.68
N VAL A 181 6.08 -13.74 -9.77
CA VAL A 181 5.48 -12.52 -10.29
C VAL A 181 5.12 -12.64 -11.77
N ILE A 182 4.27 -11.74 -12.24
CA ILE A 182 3.93 -11.60 -13.66
C ILE A 182 4.19 -10.17 -14.15
N THR A 183 4.32 -9.99 -15.46
CA THR A 183 4.17 -8.68 -16.08
C THR A 183 2.69 -8.30 -16.11
N SER A 184 2.34 -7.12 -15.59
CA SER A 184 0.94 -6.68 -15.60
C SER A 184 0.52 -6.22 -16.99
N THR A 185 -0.71 -6.57 -17.39
CA THR A 185 -1.38 -6.00 -18.58
C THR A 185 -2.24 -4.78 -18.24
N VAL A 186 -2.47 -4.52 -16.94
CA VAL A 186 -3.16 -3.32 -16.47
C VAL A 186 -2.29 -2.10 -16.74
N ALA A 187 -2.87 -1.06 -17.34
CA ALA A 187 -2.13 0.16 -17.64
C ALA A 187 -1.56 0.81 -16.37
N MET A 188 -0.27 1.20 -16.44
CA MET A 188 0.38 1.96 -15.38
C MET A 188 -0.23 3.37 -15.28
N LYS A 189 -0.17 3.94 -14.07
CA LYS A 189 -0.53 5.35 -13.88
C LYS A 189 0.44 6.26 -14.63
N PRO A 190 -0.03 7.38 -15.22
CA PRO A 190 0.86 8.41 -15.73
C PRO A 190 1.82 8.92 -14.64
N PRO A 191 3.04 9.39 -15.00
CA PRO A 191 4.09 9.76 -14.04
C PRO A 191 3.65 10.72 -12.92
N LEU A 192 2.75 11.67 -13.22
CA LEU A 192 2.18 12.58 -12.22
C LEU A 192 1.50 11.84 -11.06
N PHE A 193 0.71 10.80 -11.38
CA PHE A 193 0.00 9.98 -10.40
C PHE A 193 0.86 8.84 -9.85
N ALA A 194 1.83 8.33 -10.60
CA ALA A 194 2.75 7.29 -10.11
C ALA A 194 3.73 7.83 -9.06
N THR A 195 4.29 9.02 -9.28
CA THR A 195 5.25 9.68 -8.37
C THR A 195 4.58 10.37 -7.16
N MET A 196 3.27 10.17 -6.98
CA MET A 196 2.45 10.74 -5.91
C MET A 196 1.74 9.61 -5.18
N LYS A 197 1.92 9.48 -3.86
CA LYS A 197 1.23 8.43 -3.09
C LYS A 197 -0.22 8.85 -2.84
N ASN A 198 -1.09 8.55 -3.79
CA ASN A 198 -2.49 8.99 -3.84
C ASN A 198 -3.49 7.84 -3.67
N VAL A 199 -4.77 8.13 -3.42
CA VAL A 199 -5.78 7.08 -3.20
C VAL A 199 -6.36 6.44 -4.46
N ASN A 200 -5.97 6.86 -5.67
CA ASN A 200 -6.46 6.29 -6.93
C ASN A 200 -5.76 4.95 -7.21
N TYR A 201 -6.10 3.92 -6.43
CA TYR A 201 -5.44 2.61 -6.42
C TYR A 201 -6.14 1.55 -7.26
N LEU A 202 -7.20 1.89 -8.01
CA LEU A 202 -7.89 0.92 -8.87
C LEU A 202 -6.93 0.18 -9.84
N PRO A 203 -5.99 0.84 -10.53
CA PRO A 203 -4.99 0.11 -11.33
C PRO A 203 -4.15 -0.87 -10.50
N ASN A 204 -3.75 -0.50 -9.27
CA ASN A 204 -3.01 -1.36 -8.36
C ASN A 204 -3.83 -2.59 -7.95
N VAL A 205 -5.11 -2.38 -7.60
CA VAL A 205 -6.03 -3.48 -7.26
C VAL A 205 -6.17 -4.44 -8.44
N LEU A 206 -6.45 -3.93 -9.64
CA LEU A 206 -6.59 -4.77 -10.83
C LEU A 206 -5.30 -5.54 -11.16
N SER A 207 -4.13 -4.92 -10.97
CA SER A 207 -2.85 -5.57 -11.21
C SER A 207 -2.50 -6.67 -10.20
N VAL A 208 -3.05 -6.60 -8.98
CA VAL A 208 -2.96 -7.68 -7.98
C VAL A 208 -3.91 -8.81 -8.36
N MET A 209 -5.17 -8.50 -8.68
CA MET A 209 -6.15 -9.50 -9.11
C MET A 209 -5.66 -10.28 -10.33
N GLU A 210 -5.06 -9.60 -11.31
CA GLU A 210 -4.44 -10.25 -12.48
C GLU A 210 -3.33 -11.25 -12.08
N ALA A 211 -2.53 -10.92 -11.07
CA ALA A 211 -1.49 -11.81 -10.57
C ALA A 211 -2.08 -13.03 -9.86
N GLU A 212 -3.08 -12.82 -9.00
CA GLU A 212 -3.80 -13.88 -8.28
C GLU A 212 -4.44 -14.87 -9.26
N GLU A 213 -5.10 -14.39 -10.31
CA GLU A 213 -5.69 -15.21 -11.38
C GLU A 213 -4.66 -16.11 -12.09
N LYS A 214 -3.39 -15.67 -12.18
CA LYS A 214 -2.27 -16.43 -12.77
C LYS A 214 -1.43 -17.19 -11.74
N GLY A 215 -1.92 -17.28 -10.49
CA GLY A 215 -1.24 -17.97 -9.39
C GLY A 215 0.10 -17.35 -8.99
N ALA A 216 0.26 -16.04 -9.20
CA ALA A 216 1.43 -15.27 -8.79
C ALA A 216 1.11 -14.41 -7.57
N PHE A 217 2.14 -13.99 -6.83
CA PHE A 217 1.99 -13.16 -5.64
C PHE A 217 1.60 -11.72 -5.97
N ALA A 218 2.23 -11.15 -7.00
CA ALA A 218 1.97 -9.81 -7.48
C ALA A 218 2.46 -9.65 -8.92
N SER A 219 2.28 -8.46 -9.48
CA SER A 219 2.71 -8.12 -10.82
C SER A 219 3.79 -7.05 -10.83
N ILE A 220 4.35 -6.78 -12.01
CA ILE A 220 5.32 -5.72 -12.27
C ILE A 220 4.86 -4.94 -13.48
N TRP A 221 4.84 -3.62 -13.34
CA TRP A 221 4.61 -2.74 -14.48
C TRP A 221 5.89 -2.52 -15.28
N VAL A 222 5.69 -2.49 -16.58
CA VAL A 222 6.66 -2.07 -17.58
C VAL A 222 6.06 -0.86 -18.26
N ASP A 223 6.86 0.20 -18.43
CA ASP A 223 6.40 1.41 -19.11
C ASP A 223 6.31 1.22 -20.63
N GLU A 224 5.77 2.22 -21.33
CA GLU A 224 5.59 2.18 -22.78
C GLU A 224 6.92 2.10 -23.56
N ALA A 225 8.04 2.45 -22.93
CA ALA A 225 9.38 2.37 -23.52
C ALA A 225 10.07 1.02 -23.25
N GLY A 226 9.40 0.10 -22.54
CA GLY A 226 9.94 -1.22 -22.22
C GLY A 226 10.87 -1.23 -20.99
N TYR A 227 10.83 -0.19 -20.17
CA TYR A 227 11.59 -0.13 -18.92
C TYR A 227 10.76 -0.58 -17.73
N ILE A 228 11.42 -1.17 -16.73
CA ILE A 228 10.79 -1.60 -15.50
C ILE A 228 10.37 -0.37 -14.69
N ALA A 229 9.12 -0.39 -14.24
CA ALA A 229 8.59 0.56 -13.31
C ALA A 229 8.61 -0.01 -11.87
N GLU A 230 7.43 -0.36 -11.34
CA GLU A 230 7.25 -0.83 -9.97
C GLU A 230 6.18 -1.92 -9.89
N GLY A 231 6.01 -2.53 -8.71
CA GLY A 231 4.87 -3.40 -8.42
C GLY A 231 3.66 -2.62 -7.88
N PRO A 232 2.54 -3.30 -7.56
CA PRO A 232 1.28 -2.66 -7.16
C PRO A 232 1.38 -1.77 -5.90
N ASN A 233 2.35 -2.00 -5.03
CA ASN A 233 2.50 -1.25 -3.78
C ASN A 233 3.96 -1.18 -3.30
N VAL A 234 4.90 -1.51 -4.17
CA VAL A 234 6.31 -1.79 -3.85
C VAL A 234 7.20 -1.40 -5.02
N ASN A 235 8.42 -0.94 -4.73
CA ASN A 235 9.44 -0.81 -5.78
C ASN A 235 10.04 -2.19 -6.10
N VAL A 236 10.81 -2.27 -7.18
CA VAL A 236 11.53 -3.49 -7.58
C VAL A 236 13.02 -3.20 -7.62
N ALA A 237 13.84 -4.15 -7.20
CA ALA A 237 15.29 -4.10 -7.27
C ALA A 237 15.87 -5.42 -7.77
N PHE A 238 17.10 -5.35 -8.27
CA PHE A 238 17.79 -6.45 -8.94
C PHE A 238 19.22 -6.55 -8.45
N ILE A 239 19.78 -7.77 -8.49
CA ILE A 239 21.21 -8.01 -8.37
C ILE A 239 21.73 -8.48 -9.73
N THR A 240 22.70 -7.76 -10.28
CA THR A 240 23.36 -8.16 -11.54
C THR A 240 24.24 -9.39 -11.34
N LYS A 241 24.68 -10.02 -12.43
CA LYS A 241 25.64 -11.15 -12.37
C LYS A 241 27.00 -10.72 -11.81
N GLU A 242 27.33 -9.44 -11.94
CA GLU A 242 28.51 -8.77 -11.41
C GLU A 242 28.34 -8.37 -9.93
N LYS A 243 27.23 -8.77 -9.28
CA LYS A 243 26.90 -8.47 -7.88
C LYS A 243 26.71 -6.98 -7.58
N GLU A 244 26.14 -6.22 -8.51
CA GLU A 244 25.71 -4.84 -8.27
C GLU A 244 24.22 -4.80 -7.92
N LEU A 245 23.86 -3.95 -6.95
CA LEU A 245 22.46 -3.60 -6.70
C LEU A 245 21.99 -2.63 -7.79
N LEU A 246 20.93 -2.98 -8.50
CA LEU A 246 20.35 -2.20 -9.58
C LEU A 246 18.89 -1.86 -9.26
N MET A 247 18.52 -0.59 -9.42
CA MET A 247 17.13 -0.12 -9.27
C MET A 247 16.70 0.77 -10.44
N PRO A 248 15.41 0.75 -10.82
CA PRO A 248 14.84 1.71 -11.76
C PRO A 248 14.94 3.17 -11.27
N LEU A 249 14.92 4.12 -12.22
CA LEU A 249 14.78 5.55 -11.93
C LEU A 249 13.40 5.85 -11.33
N PHE A 250 13.33 6.88 -10.49
CA PHE A 250 12.11 7.26 -9.79
C PHE A 250 11.22 8.28 -10.54
N ASP A 251 11.52 8.56 -11.81
CA ASP A 251 10.83 9.62 -12.58
C ASP A 251 9.37 9.26 -12.91
N SER A 252 9.08 7.97 -13.01
CA SER A 252 7.76 7.44 -13.37
C SER A 252 7.18 6.45 -12.34
N ILE A 253 7.80 6.36 -11.16
CA ILE A 253 7.40 5.45 -10.08
C ILE A 253 7.43 6.15 -8.72
N LEU A 254 6.89 5.51 -7.69
CA LEU A 254 6.91 6.11 -6.37
C LEU A 254 8.34 6.17 -5.82
N HIS A 255 8.74 7.33 -5.30
CA HIS A 255 9.93 7.46 -4.45
C HIS A 255 9.70 6.72 -3.12
N GLY A 256 9.91 5.41 -3.11
CA GLY A 256 9.75 4.55 -1.93
C GLY A 256 10.70 4.94 -0.81
N CYS A 257 10.19 5.16 0.41
CA CYS A 257 11.05 5.41 1.58
C CYS A 257 12.00 4.23 1.81
N THR A 258 11.49 3.00 1.82
CA THR A 258 12.33 1.79 1.95
C THR A 258 13.36 1.66 0.83
N ALA A 259 12.97 1.92 -0.42
CA ALA A 259 13.90 1.90 -1.56
C ALA A 259 15.02 2.93 -1.40
N LYS A 260 14.69 4.17 -1.01
CA LYS A 260 15.69 5.19 -0.71
C LYS A 260 16.60 4.76 0.44
N ARG A 261 16.03 4.20 1.50
CA ARG A 261 16.80 3.74 2.67
C ARG A 261 17.71 2.57 2.34
N LEU A 262 17.26 1.64 1.48
CA LEU A 262 18.08 0.57 0.93
C LEU A 262 19.29 1.12 0.18
N LEU A 263 19.08 2.11 -0.71
CA LEU A 263 20.15 2.77 -1.45
C LEU A 263 21.13 3.52 -0.53
N GLU A 264 20.65 4.10 0.58
CA GLU A 264 21.50 4.72 1.61
C GLU A 264 22.36 3.69 2.38
N LEU A 265 21.84 2.48 2.59
CA LEU A 265 22.48 1.45 3.41
C LEU A 265 23.38 0.51 2.59
N ALA A 266 23.01 0.19 1.35
CA ALA A 266 23.70 -0.75 0.48
C ALA A 266 25.21 -0.49 0.28
N PRO A 267 25.72 0.76 0.29
CA PRO A 267 27.17 1.03 0.27
C PRO A 267 27.96 0.31 1.37
N ARG A 268 27.36 0.02 2.53
CA ARG A 268 28.00 -0.77 3.60
C ARG A 268 28.35 -2.19 3.15
N LEU A 269 27.51 -2.82 2.32
CA LEU A 269 27.80 -4.13 1.76
C LEU A 269 28.85 -4.06 0.65
N VAL A 270 28.98 -2.92 -0.03
CA VAL A 270 30.06 -2.66 -0.99
C VAL A 270 31.40 -2.55 -0.26
N GLU A 271 31.46 -1.80 0.84
CA GLU A 271 32.65 -1.68 1.70
C GLU A 271 33.09 -3.03 2.28
N GLN A 272 32.14 -3.92 2.58
CA GLN A 272 32.40 -5.29 3.03
C GLN A 272 32.80 -6.25 1.90
N GLY A 273 32.76 -5.80 0.65
CA GLY A 273 33.04 -6.62 -0.54
C GLY A 273 31.97 -7.67 -0.88
N ILE A 274 30.80 -7.59 -0.22
CA ILE A 274 29.64 -8.46 -0.47
C ILE A 274 28.94 -8.04 -1.78
N LEU A 275 28.73 -6.72 -1.96
CA LEU A 275 28.29 -6.11 -3.22
C LEU A 275 29.48 -5.48 -3.96
N LYS A 276 29.34 -5.28 -5.27
CA LYS A 276 30.34 -4.57 -6.10
C LYS A 276 29.98 -3.12 -6.39
N GLY A 277 28.71 -2.75 -6.31
CA GLY A 277 28.25 -1.40 -6.59
C GLY A 277 26.75 -1.23 -6.36
N VAL A 278 26.30 0.02 -6.48
CA VAL A 278 24.89 0.41 -6.43
C VAL A 278 24.62 1.34 -7.60
N THR A 279 23.65 0.99 -8.43
CA THR A 279 23.33 1.68 -9.68
C THR A 279 21.85 1.98 -9.78
N ILE A 280 21.51 3.20 -10.17
CA ILE A 280 20.14 3.62 -10.49
C ILE A 280 20.12 4.06 -11.95
N LYS A 281 19.32 3.37 -12.78
CA LYS A 281 19.18 3.67 -14.21
C LYS A 281 17.85 3.14 -14.74
N ASN A 282 17.52 3.47 -15.98
CA ASN A 282 16.50 2.73 -16.71
C ASN A 282 16.93 1.27 -16.86
N VAL A 283 16.05 0.34 -16.48
CA VAL A 283 16.28 -1.11 -16.53
C VAL A 283 15.33 -1.70 -17.55
N THR A 284 15.84 -2.31 -18.60
CA THR A 284 15.00 -3.01 -19.58
C THR A 284 14.43 -4.31 -19.01
N VAL A 285 13.33 -4.81 -19.59
CA VAL A 285 12.80 -6.15 -19.24
C VAL A 285 13.84 -7.25 -19.43
N GLU A 286 14.67 -7.16 -20.47
CA GLU A 286 15.74 -8.14 -20.73
C GLU A 286 16.80 -8.13 -19.64
N GLU A 287 17.31 -6.95 -19.24
CA GLU A 287 18.26 -6.82 -18.13
C GLU A 287 17.67 -7.32 -16.82
N ALA A 288 16.41 -6.98 -16.55
CA ALA A 288 15.70 -7.34 -15.34
C ALA A 288 15.50 -8.87 -15.22
N LYS A 289 15.03 -9.52 -16.30
CA LYS A 289 14.89 -10.98 -16.35
C LYS A 289 16.24 -11.71 -16.42
N GLY A 290 17.29 -11.04 -16.91
CA GLY A 290 18.67 -11.54 -16.93
C GLY A 290 19.44 -11.38 -15.61
N ALA A 291 18.84 -10.76 -14.59
CA ALA A 291 19.45 -10.55 -13.28
C ALA A 291 19.76 -11.87 -12.56
N ALA A 292 20.76 -11.84 -11.68
CA ALA A 292 21.10 -12.98 -10.84
C ALA A 292 20.08 -13.18 -9.71
N GLU A 293 19.57 -12.09 -9.15
CA GLU A 293 18.55 -12.08 -8.10
C GLU A 293 17.60 -10.89 -8.29
N MET A 294 16.40 -10.98 -7.73
CA MET A 294 15.36 -9.97 -7.87
C MET A 294 14.50 -9.92 -6.62
N MET A 295 13.95 -8.74 -6.31
CA MET A 295 13.19 -8.52 -5.10
C MET A 295 12.19 -7.37 -5.23
N TYR A 296 11.09 -7.44 -4.48
CA TYR A 296 10.31 -6.26 -4.15
C TYR A 296 10.89 -5.54 -2.94
N VAL A 297 10.74 -4.21 -2.91
CA VAL A 297 11.18 -3.32 -1.82
C VAL A 297 9.98 -2.49 -1.34
N GLY A 298 9.55 -2.69 -0.10
CA GLY A 298 8.33 -2.08 0.45
C GLY A 298 8.42 -1.74 1.94
N SER A 299 7.45 -1.05 2.54
CA SER A 299 7.52 -0.74 3.97
C SER A 299 7.08 -1.91 4.86
N THR A 300 5.98 -2.58 4.51
CA THR A 300 5.42 -3.72 5.29
C THR A 300 6.11 -5.04 4.99
N LEU A 301 6.68 -5.16 3.79
CA LEU A 301 7.58 -6.23 3.37
C LEU A 301 8.87 -5.56 2.92
N PRO A 302 9.82 -5.29 3.85
CA PRO A 302 11.06 -4.56 3.57
C PRO A 302 11.77 -5.04 2.32
N LEU A 303 11.95 -6.36 2.24
CA LEU A 303 12.37 -7.07 1.05
C LEU A 303 11.59 -8.38 0.92
N LEU A 304 11.10 -8.64 -0.29
CA LEU A 304 10.44 -9.89 -0.65
C LEU A 304 11.14 -10.48 -1.89
N PRO A 305 11.85 -11.62 -1.76
CA PRO A 305 12.57 -12.23 -2.87
C PRO A 305 11.64 -12.67 -4.01
N ILE A 306 12.04 -12.44 -5.26
CA ILE A 306 11.35 -12.89 -6.47
C ILE A 306 12.21 -13.95 -7.15
N ILE A 307 11.66 -15.15 -7.30
CA ILE A 307 12.38 -16.31 -7.86
C ILE A 307 11.89 -16.70 -9.25
N MET A 308 10.73 -16.19 -9.67
CA MET A 308 10.13 -16.50 -10.95
C MET A 308 9.34 -15.31 -11.49
N TRP A 309 9.50 -15.01 -12.77
CA TRP A 309 8.77 -13.96 -13.48
C TRP A 309 8.26 -14.49 -14.82
N ASP A 310 6.94 -14.43 -15.05
CA ASP A 310 6.29 -14.92 -16.28
C ASP A 310 6.66 -16.37 -16.59
N ASP A 311 6.59 -17.22 -15.56
CA ASP A 311 6.95 -18.64 -15.61
C ASP A 311 8.41 -18.94 -15.99
N GLN A 312 9.28 -17.91 -15.98
CA GLN A 312 10.72 -18.08 -16.16
C GLN A 312 11.45 -17.86 -14.82
N PRO A 313 12.44 -18.72 -14.47
CA PRO A 313 13.20 -18.55 -13.25
C PRO A 313 14.08 -17.29 -13.33
N ILE A 314 14.16 -16.55 -12.22
CA ILE A 314 15.19 -15.52 -12.03
C ILE A 314 16.45 -16.20 -11.50
N GLY A 315 17.58 -16.00 -12.16
CA GLY A 315 18.85 -16.67 -11.81
C GLY A 315 18.69 -18.19 -11.77
N LYS A 316 18.77 -18.78 -10.58
CA LYS A 316 18.62 -20.23 -10.35
C LYS A 316 17.20 -20.65 -9.95
N GLY A 317 16.23 -19.73 -9.92
CA GLY A 317 14.89 -19.99 -9.40
C GLY A 317 14.84 -20.21 -7.89
N GLN A 318 15.80 -19.65 -7.15
CA GLN A 318 15.96 -19.80 -5.71
C GLN A 318 16.27 -18.43 -5.08
N VAL A 319 15.93 -18.26 -3.80
CA VAL A 319 16.26 -17.04 -3.06
C VAL A 319 17.78 -16.89 -2.98
N GLY A 320 18.28 -15.73 -3.41
CA GLY A 320 19.70 -15.46 -3.47
C GLY A 320 20.27 -14.88 -2.18
N GLU A 321 21.58 -15.06 -1.99
CA GLU A 321 22.29 -14.67 -0.76
C GLU A 321 22.41 -13.14 -0.65
N LEU A 322 22.56 -12.42 -1.76
CA LEU A 322 22.70 -10.95 -1.74
C LEU A 322 21.37 -10.28 -1.41
N THR A 323 20.27 -10.87 -1.86
CA THR A 323 18.91 -10.51 -1.49
C THR A 323 18.70 -10.63 0.02
N MET A 324 19.16 -11.73 0.60
CA MET A 324 19.06 -11.94 2.04
C MET A 324 19.99 -11.02 2.83
N ALA A 325 21.21 -10.75 2.35
CA ALA A 325 22.11 -9.79 2.98
C ALA A 325 21.51 -8.37 3.02
N LEU A 326 20.83 -7.95 1.94
CA LEU A 326 20.10 -6.69 1.90
C LEU A 326 18.86 -6.70 2.82
N SER A 327 18.15 -7.84 2.89
CA SER A 327 16.99 -8.04 3.79
C SER A 327 17.40 -7.90 5.26
N ASP A 328 18.51 -8.52 5.64
CA ASP A 328 19.09 -8.42 6.97
C ASP A 328 19.57 -7.00 7.27
N LEU A 329 20.17 -6.32 6.29
CA LEU A 329 20.62 -4.94 6.44
C LEU A 329 19.46 -3.98 6.75
N LEU A 330 18.37 -4.07 5.99
CA LEU A 330 17.18 -3.24 6.24
C LEU A 330 16.49 -3.60 7.55
N TRP A 331 16.33 -4.89 7.85
CA TRP A 331 15.69 -5.33 9.08
C TRP A 331 16.46 -4.89 10.32
N ASN A 332 17.78 -5.02 10.30
CA ASN A 332 18.64 -4.54 11.38
C ASN A 332 18.55 -3.02 11.54
N ASP A 333 18.40 -2.25 10.47
CA ASP A 333 18.18 -0.80 10.55
C ASP A 333 16.80 -0.45 11.14
N MET A 334 15.77 -1.24 10.84
CA MET A 334 14.43 -1.06 11.44
C MET A 334 14.43 -1.38 12.95
N VAL A 335 15.11 -2.44 13.36
CA VAL A 335 15.15 -2.91 14.76
C VAL A 335 16.13 -2.13 15.62
N ALA A 336 17.30 -1.81 15.07
CA ALA A 336 18.46 -1.30 15.81
C ALA A 336 19.15 -0.11 15.13
N GLY A 337 18.55 0.48 14.10
CA GLY A 337 19.06 1.68 13.44
C GLY A 337 19.08 2.90 14.37
N PRO A 338 19.66 4.01 13.89
CA PRO A 338 19.85 5.20 14.71
C PRO A 338 18.53 5.86 15.12
N ASP A 339 18.52 6.58 16.25
CA ASP A 339 17.35 7.30 16.77
C ASP A 339 16.81 8.35 15.79
N THR A 340 17.64 8.86 14.88
CA THR A 340 17.22 9.77 13.80
C THR A 340 16.28 9.10 12.79
N LYS A 341 16.23 7.77 12.76
CA LYS A 341 15.35 6.97 11.89
C LYS A 341 14.25 6.28 12.68
N ARG A 342 14.38 6.15 13.99
CA ARG A 342 13.43 5.45 14.87
C ARG A 342 12.93 6.39 15.95
N ILE A 343 11.69 6.84 15.80
CA ILE A 343 11.08 7.75 16.77
C ILE A 343 10.46 6.91 17.90
N PRO A 344 10.92 7.04 19.16
CA PRO A 344 10.31 6.33 20.28
C PRO A 344 8.89 6.84 20.50
N VAL A 345 7.95 5.91 20.66
CA VAL A 345 6.55 6.24 20.98
C VAL A 345 6.38 6.28 22.51
N PRO A 346 5.85 7.37 23.07
CA PRO A 346 5.66 7.50 24.52
C PRO A 346 4.38 6.77 24.95
N TYR A 347 4.40 5.44 24.97
CA TYR A 347 3.28 4.66 25.49
C TYR A 347 3.04 5.01 26.96
N ILE A 348 1.80 5.31 27.30
CA ILE A 348 1.36 5.47 28.69
C ILE A 348 1.06 4.06 29.20
N GLU A 349 1.64 3.70 30.36
CA GLU A 349 1.41 2.42 31.03
C GLU A 349 -0.07 2.16 31.35
#